data_AF-A0A7X8AVH9-F1
#
_entry.id   AF-A0A7X8AVH9-F1
#
_cell.length_a   1.000
_cell.length_b   1.000
_cell.length_c   1.000
_cell.angle_alpha   90.00
_cell.angle_beta   90.00
_cell.angle_gamma   90.00
#
_symmetry.space_group_name_H-M   'P 1'
#
loop_
_entity.id
_entity.type
_entity.pdbx_description
1 polymer ?
#
loop_
_entity_poly.entity_id
_entity_poly.type
_entity_poly.pdbx_seq_one_letter_code
_entity_poly.pdbx_strand_id
1 'polypeptide(L)'
;MSKKKSRLKLAQEQAESAIKKTNEKIYELGTCTSNLYDELTTIQKIFDEIRNVPNEKRLEYEKLKEIRLNWKQQAEKIESDYKSAAAKNAGKGVAGAGVGVAVVALGPTVAMGIATTFGVASTGTAISALSGAAATNAALAWLGGGALAAGGGGMAAGNAFLALAGPVGWAIAGVAIVVSGLLLWKGKSDQNRLEDIFTLISKRDVKSYELAIVEINERIIRIKDESQKLNCASERTREFGLDYNLMTEAQQYELGSYVNLMNSSTQLLVNPITGLQPKFDIGDLKEYIAFSKQKTDDKQNSLIVFLSNLLYKINLDEKDKTLLWKSFKGNKKFLSSIEMPKKDFEFSIIETANNALKHKYRSEKIDRD
;
A
#
# COMPACT_ATOMS: atom_id res chain seq x y z
N MET A 1 -28.83 30.33 -1.66
CA MET A 1 -27.78 30.29 -2.71
C MET A 1 -26.69 29.31 -2.30
N SER A 2 -26.46 28.25 -3.07
CA SER A 2 -25.34 27.31 -2.84
C SER A 2 -24.02 28.02 -3.11
N LYS A 3 -23.12 28.13 -2.12
CA LYS A 3 -21.75 28.64 -2.33
C LYS A 3 -21.06 27.75 -3.37
N LYS A 4 -20.64 28.33 -4.51
CA LYS A 4 -19.83 27.64 -5.52
C LYS A 4 -18.60 27.01 -4.85
N LYS A 5 -18.45 25.69 -4.95
CA LYS A 5 -17.34 24.95 -4.33
C LYS A 5 -16.00 25.42 -4.93
N SER A 6 -14.94 25.48 -4.11
CA SER A 6 -13.59 25.79 -4.61
C SER A 6 -13.06 24.67 -5.50
N ARG A 7 -12.05 24.97 -6.34
CA ARG A 7 -11.39 23.96 -7.18
C ARG A 7 -10.80 22.82 -6.34
N LEU A 8 -10.18 23.17 -5.22
CA LEU A 8 -9.65 22.21 -4.26
C LEU A 8 -10.76 21.27 -3.75
N LYS A 9 -11.91 21.81 -3.33
CA LYS A 9 -13.00 20.99 -2.82
C LYS A 9 -13.53 20.00 -3.88
N LEU A 10 -13.62 20.41 -5.13
CA LEU A 10 -14.00 19.51 -6.22
C LEU A 10 -12.96 18.41 -6.45
N ALA A 11 -11.67 18.74 -6.42
CA ALA A 11 -10.60 17.75 -6.56
C ALA A 11 -10.55 16.76 -5.39
N GLN A 12 -10.88 17.21 -4.17
CA GLN A 12 -11.01 16.35 -3.00
C GLN A 12 -12.20 15.39 -3.13
N GLU A 13 -13.37 15.87 -3.55
CA GLU A 13 -14.55 15.02 -3.79
C GLU A 13 -14.27 13.96 -4.87
N GLN A 14 -13.48 14.30 -5.89
CA GLN A 14 -13.00 13.33 -6.89
C GLN A 14 -12.04 12.29 -6.28
N ALA A 15 -11.09 12.72 -5.46
CA ALA A 15 -10.17 11.82 -4.76
C ALA A 15 -10.91 10.87 -3.80
N GLU A 16 -11.88 11.37 -3.04
CA GLU A 16 -12.73 10.56 -2.15
C GLU A 16 -13.53 9.52 -2.95
N SER A 17 -14.08 9.91 -4.10
CA SER A 17 -14.79 9.00 -5.00
C SER A 17 -13.87 7.91 -5.57
N ALA A 18 -12.66 8.28 -6.00
CA ALA A 18 -11.67 7.34 -6.53
C ALA A 18 -11.21 6.34 -5.45
N ILE A 19 -11.01 6.80 -4.21
CA ILE A 19 -10.68 5.92 -3.07
C ILE A 19 -11.82 4.95 -2.79
N LYS A 20 -13.07 5.43 -2.76
CA LYS A 20 -14.22 4.55 -2.52
C LYS A 20 -14.28 3.42 -3.56
N LYS A 21 -14.17 3.77 -4.85
CA LYS A 21 -14.15 2.78 -5.94
C LYS A 21 -12.96 1.82 -5.83
N THR A 22 -11.79 2.32 -5.44
CA THR A 22 -10.60 1.48 -5.22
C THR A 22 -10.87 0.46 -4.12
N ASN A 23 -11.47 0.87 -3.00
CA ASN A 23 -11.79 -0.04 -1.90
C ASN A 23 -12.84 -1.08 -2.28
N GLU A 24 -13.86 -0.70 -3.05
CA GLU A 24 -14.84 -1.64 -3.62
C GLU A 24 -14.13 -2.71 -4.46
N LYS A 25 -13.15 -2.32 -5.27
CA LYS A 25 -12.35 -3.24 -6.07
C LYS A 25 -11.36 -4.09 -5.27
N ILE A 26 -10.77 -3.54 -4.21
CA ILE A 26 -9.95 -4.33 -3.27
C ILE A 26 -10.81 -5.40 -2.58
N TYR A 27 -12.05 -5.08 -2.21
CA TYR A 27 -12.97 -6.06 -1.64
C TYR A 27 -13.30 -7.19 -2.63
N GLU A 28 -13.63 -6.84 -3.88
CA GLU A 28 -13.86 -7.83 -4.96
C GLU A 28 -12.63 -8.74 -5.18
N LEU A 29 -11.43 -8.14 -5.19
CA LEU A 29 -10.17 -8.88 -5.28
C LEU A 29 -9.98 -9.81 -4.09
N GLY A 30 -10.33 -9.38 -2.87
CA GLY A 30 -10.31 -10.21 -1.66
C GLY A 30 -11.14 -11.48 -1.79
N THR A 31 -12.36 -11.38 -2.33
CA THR A 31 -13.20 -12.56 -2.62
C THR A 31 -12.55 -13.48 -3.65
N CYS A 32 -12.05 -12.93 -4.76
CA CYS A 32 -11.42 -13.73 -5.81
C CYS A 32 -10.14 -14.43 -5.33
N THR A 33 -9.29 -13.74 -4.57
CA THR A 33 -8.06 -14.29 -4.00
C THR A 33 -8.33 -15.36 -2.94
N SER A 34 -9.42 -15.26 -2.16
CA SER A 34 -9.85 -16.35 -1.27
C SER A 34 -10.18 -17.61 -2.05
N ASN A 35 -10.96 -17.49 -3.14
CA ASN A 35 -11.27 -18.64 -3.98
C ASN A 35 -10.00 -19.24 -4.59
N LEU A 36 -9.08 -18.39 -5.09
CA LEU A 36 -7.80 -18.86 -5.62
C LEU A 36 -6.97 -19.62 -4.58
N TYR A 37 -6.96 -19.15 -3.33
CA TYR A 37 -6.30 -19.85 -2.23
C TYR A 37 -6.89 -21.24 -2.00
N ASP A 38 -8.22 -21.37 -2.06
CA ASP A 38 -8.89 -22.67 -1.90
C ASP A 38 -8.54 -23.63 -3.05
N GLU A 39 -8.49 -23.15 -4.29
CA GLU A 39 -8.06 -23.97 -5.45
C GLU A 39 -6.60 -24.41 -5.35
N LEU A 40 -5.72 -23.48 -4.98
CA LEU A 40 -4.30 -23.78 -4.73
C LEU A 40 -4.12 -24.78 -3.59
N THR A 41 -4.98 -24.74 -2.58
CA THR A 41 -4.97 -25.69 -1.48
C THR A 41 -5.47 -27.06 -1.92
N THR A 42 -6.47 -27.12 -2.81
CA THR A 42 -6.99 -28.37 -3.37
C THR A 42 -5.91 -29.10 -4.16
N ILE A 43 -5.25 -28.44 -5.12
CA ILE A 43 -4.18 -29.09 -5.90
C ILE A 43 -2.99 -29.46 -5.01
N GLN A 44 -2.64 -28.63 -4.02
CA GLN A 44 -1.57 -28.94 -3.07
C GLN A 44 -1.83 -30.24 -2.31
N LYS A 45 -3.07 -30.47 -1.84
CA LYS A 45 -3.43 -31.72 -1.15
C LYS A 45 -3.23 -32.94 -2.05
N ILE A 46 -3.55 -32.84 -3.32
CA ILE A 46 -3.35 -33.93 -4.29
C ILE A 46 -1.84 -34.19 -4.47
N PHE A 47 -1.03 -33.14 -4.60
CA PHE A 47 0.43 -33.27 -4.68
C PHE A 47 1.04 -33.89 -3.42
N ASP A 48 0.52 -33.54 -2.24
CA ASP A 48 0.98 -34.07 -0.95
C ASP A 48 0.72 -35.59 -0.81
N GLU A 49 -0.24 -36.15 -1.57
CA GLU A 49 -0.54 -37.59 -1.61
C GLU A 49 0.42 -38.38 -2.52
N ILE A 50 1.14 -37.73 -3.44
CA ILE A 50 2.06 -38.38 -4.38
C ILE A 50 3.35 -38.77 -3.65
N ARG A 51 3.66 -40.05 -3.62
CA ARG A 51 4.89 -40.59 -3.01
C ARG A 51 6.04 -40.55 -4.02
N ASN A 52 7.26 -40.59 -3.49
CA ASN A 52 8.51 -40.67 -4.27
C ASN A 52 8.76 -39.48 -5.23
N VAL A 53 8.11 -38.33 -5.01
CA VAL A 53 8.43 -37.10 -5.74
C VAL A 53 9.89 -36.69 -5.45
N PRO A 54 10.69 -36.34 -6.47
CA PRO A 54 12.05 -35.84 -6.26
C PRO A 54 12.10 -34.69 -5.26
N ASN A 55 13.06 -34.72 -4.34
CA ASN A 55 13.15 -33.76 -3.23
C ASN A 55 13.17 -32.29 -3.70
N GLU A 56 13.85 -32.00 -4.80
CA GLU A 56 13.93 -30.65 -5.38
C GLU A 56 12.54 -30.12 -5.76
N LYS A 57 11.75 -30.91 -6.52
CA LYS A 57 10.38 -30.56 -6.91
C LYS A 57 9.46 -30.42 -5.69
N ARG A 58 9.64 -31.30 -4.69
CA ARG A 58 8.89 -31.23 -3.44
C ARG A 58 9.16 -29.94 -2.68
N LEU A 59 10.42 -29.53 -2.57
CA LEU A 59 10.81 -28.29 -1.91
C LEU A 59 10.21 -27.05 -2.60
N GLU A 60 10.03 -27.08 -3.92
CA GLU A 60 9.40 -25.97 -4.65
C GLU A 60 7.96 -25.73 -4.21
N TYR A 61 7.08 -26.74 -4.29
CA TYR A 61 5.68 -26.54 -3.94
C TYR A 61 5.42 -26.38 -2.43
N GLU A 62 6.30 -26.91 -1.57
CA GLU A 62 6.24 -26.66 -0.12
C GLU A 62 6.55 -25.19 0.22
N LYS A 63 7.51 -24.56 -0.48
CA LYS A 63 7.74 -23.10 -0.35
C LYS A 63 6.51 -22.30 -0.77
N LEU A 64 5.83 -22.72 -1.84
CA LEU A 64 4.59 -22.07 -2.27
C LEU A 64 3.49 -22.22 -1.21
N LYS A 65 3.38 -23.38 -0.58
CA LYS A 65 2.44 -23.64 0.52
C LYS A 65 2.68 -22.71 1.71
N GLU A 66 3.94 -22.49 2.10
CA GLU A 66 4.29 -21.54 3.17
C GLU A 66 3.83 -20.11 2.84
N ILE A 67 4.11 -19.62 1.63
CA ILE A 67 3.67 -18.29 1.17
C ILE A 67 2.14 -18.16 1.27
N ARG A 68 1.40 -19.17 0.81
CA ARG A 68 -0.07 -19.17 0.85
C ARG A 68 -0.62 -19.16 2.27
N LEU A 69 -0.01 -19.91 3.19
CA LEU A 69 -0.41 -19.94 4.60
C LEU A 69 -0.18 -18.58 5.28
N ASN A 70 0.98 -17.95 5.04
CA ASN A 70 1.26 -16.61 5.54
C ASN A 70 0.23 -15.59 5.00
N TRP A 71 -0.05 -15.66 3.70
CA TRP A 71 -1.08 -14.82 3.07
C TRP A 71 -2.46 -15.02 3.71
N LYS A 72 -2.89 -16.27 3.92
CA LYS A 72 -4.19 -16.60 4.51
C LYS A 72 -4.31 -16.02 5.92
N GLN A 73 -3.27 -16.18 6.73
CA GLN A 73 -3.23 -15.61 8.09
C GLN A 73 -3.35 -14.08 8.07
N GLN A 74 -2.70 -13.40 7.11
CA GLN A 74 -2.84 -11.94 6.96
C GLN A 74 -4.27 -11.55 6.54
N ALA A 75 -4.85 -12.24 5.56
CA ALA A 75 -6.20 -11.97 5.08
C ALA A 75 -7.24 -12.11 6.22
N GLU A 76 -7.16 -13.20 7.00
CA GLU A 76 -8.03 -13.43 8.15
C GLU A 76 -7.83 -12.39 9.25
N LYS A 77 -6.58 -11.98 9.51
CA LYS A 77 -6.27 -10.92 10.47
C LYS A 77 -6.89 -9.59 10.04
N ILE A 78 -6.78 -9.22 8.76
CA ILE A 78 -7.37 -8.00 8.22
C ILE A 78 -8.89 -8.03 8.39
N GLU A 79 -9.54 -9.15 8.04
CA GLU A 79 -10.99 -9.31 8.20
C GLU A 79 -11.42 -9.21 9.67
N SER A 80 -10.67 -9.84 10.58
CA SER A 80 -10.92 -9.79 12.02
C SER A 80 -10.73 -8.38 12.61
N ASP A 81 -9.63 -7.71 12.26
CA ASP A 81 -9.33 -6.34 12.68
C ASP A 81 -10.41 -5.37 12.17
N TYR A 82 -10.88 -5.59 10.94
CA TYR A 82 -11.98 -4.85 10.34
C TYR A 82 -13.30 -5.04 11.10
N LYS A 83 -13.70 -6.29 11.38
CA LYS A 83 -14.91 -6.61 12.15
C LYS A 83 -14.83 -6.01 13.57
N SER A 84 -13.67 -6.11 14.21
CA SER A 84 -13.42 -5.54 15.54
C SER A 84 -13.54 -4.00 15.54
N ALA A 85 -12.95 -3.34 14.54
CA ALA A 85 -13.06 -1.89 14.39
C ALA A 85 -14.51 -1.44 14.13
N ALA A 86 -15.23 -2.16 13.27
CA ALA A 86 -16.64 -1.89 12.99
C ALA A 86 -17.51 -2.05 14.26
N ALA A 87 -17.33 -3.12 15.03
CA ALA A 87 -18.06 -3.36 16.27
C ALA A 87 -17.80 -2.28 17.34
N LYS A 88 -16.55 -1.85 17.51
CA LYS A 88 -16.17 -0.75 18.43
C LYS A 88 -16.80 0.58 18.06
N ASN A 89 -17.04 0.82 16.76
CA ASN A 89 -17.67 2.05 16.27
C ASN A 89 -19.20 2.00 16.35
N ALA A 90 -19.81 0.82 16.23
CA ALA A 90 -21.26 0.62 16.43
C ALA A 90 -21.70 0.98 17.87
N GLY A 91 -20.89 0.62 18.88
CA GLY A 91 -21.14 0.97 20.30
C GLY A 91 -20.98 2.45 20.64
N LYS A 92 -20.43 3.27 19.73
CA LYS A 92 -20.23 4.73 19.92
C LYS A 92 -21.33 5.58 19.27
N GLY A 93 -22.43 4.97 18.81
CA GLY A 93 -23.52 5.69 18.15
C GLY A 93 -23.14 6.27 16.78
N VAL A 94 -22.00 5.85 16.21
CA VAL A 94 -21.63 6.16 14.81
C VAL A 94 -22.39 5.18 13.91
N ALA A 95 -23.72 5.27 13.93
CA ALA A 95 -24.60 4.61 12.99
C ALA A 95 -24.48 5.34 11.65
N GLY A 96 -23.69 4.78 10.74
CA GLY A 96 -23.35 5.43 9.47
C GLY A 96 -23.37 4.50 8.27
N ALA A 97 -24.26 3.50 8.24
CA ALA A 97 -24.83 2.89 7.03
C ALA A 97 -25.73 1.72 7.45
N GLY A 98 -27.05 1.93 7.36
CA GLY A 98 -28.00 0.82 7.35
C GLY A 98 -27.74 -0.10 6.15
N VAL A 99 -28.02 -1.38 6.33
CA VAL A 99 -28.32 -2.42 5.33
C VAL A 99 -27.87 -2.10 3.89
N GLY A 100 -26.71 -2.64 3.49
CA GLY A 100 -26.21 -2.61 2.11
C GLY A 100 -25.07 -1.62 1.87
N VAL A 101 -23.83 -2.14 1.89
CA VAL A 101 -22.57 -1.42 1.66
C VAL A 101 -22.26 -0.39 2.77
N ALA A 102 -21.68 -0.87 3.87
CA ALA A 102 -21.06 -0.02 4.87
C ALA A 102 -20.03 0.89 4.19
N VAL A 103 -20.29 2.20 4.14
CA VAL A 103 -19.26 3.18 3.75
C VAL A 103 -18.26 3.20 4.89
N VAL A 104 -17.21 2.42 4.68
CA VAL A 104 -16.15 2.09 5.64
C VAL A 104 -15.47 3.34 6.16
N ALA A 105 -15.31 3.44 7.48
CA ALA A 105 -14.35 4.37 8.07
C ALA A 105 -12.95 4.02 7.56
N LEU A 106 -12.37 4.88 6.73
CA LEU A 106 -11.07 4.69 6.09
C LEU A 106 -9.89 4.94 7.07
N GLY A 107 -10.04 4.44 8.30
CA GLY A 107 -9.12 4.67 9.40
C GLY A 107 -7.89 3.76 9.38
N PRO A 108 -7.18 3.68 10.52
CA PRO A 108 -5.94 2.93 10.66
C PRO A 108 -5.98 1.47 10.17
N THR A 109 -7.09 0.77 10.40
CA THR A 109 -7.27 -0.63 9.99
C THR A 109 -7.21 -0.80 8.48
N VAL A 110 -7.81 0.11 7.70
CA VAL A 110 -7.78 0.05 6.24
C VAL A 110 -6.37 0.33 5.71
N ALA A 111 -5.68 1.30 6.30
CA ALA A 111 -4.30 1.63 5.95
C ALA A 111 -3.37 0.44 6.18
N MET A 112 -3.47 -0.20 7.35
CA MET A 112 -2.72 -1.42 7.66
C MET A 112 -3.08 -2.58 6.73
N GLY A 113 -4.35 -2.77 6.41
CA GLY A 113 -4.78 -3.80 5.46
C GLY A 113 -4.13 -3.61 4.08
N ILE A 114 -4.13 -2.39 3.55
CA ILE A 114 -3.49 -2.08 2.26
C ILE A 114 -1.98 -2.30 2.33
N ALA A 115 -1.32 -1.82 3.38
CA ALA A 115 0.12 -1.97 3.56
C ALA A 115 0.53 -3.45 3.69
N THR A 116 -0.24 -4.25 4.42
CA THR A 116 0.01 -5.68 4.56
C THR A 116 -0.28 -6.45 3.26
N THR A 117 -1.39 -6.17 2.58
CA THR A 117 -1.79 -6.93 1.38
C THR A 117 -0.94 -6.57 0.16
N PHE A 118 -0.66 -5.29 -0.04
CA PHE A 118 -0.04 -4.79 -1.26
C PHE A 118 1.34 -4.19 -1.04
N GLY A 119 1.77 -3.96 0.19
CA GLY A 119 3.06 -3.36 0.45
C GLY A 119 4.23 -4.33 0.23
N VAL A 120 5.40 -3.74 0.04
CA VAL A 120 6.67 -4.45 -0.14
C VAL A 120 7.62 -4.01 0.98
N ALA A 121 8.21 -4.98 1.67
CA ALA A 121 9.22 -4.73 2.70
C ALA A 121 10.51 -4.18 2.06
N SER A 122 11.39 -3.57 2.85
CA SER A 122 12.67 -3.02 2.34
C SER A 122 13.60 -4.05 1.70
N THR A 123 13.36 -5.34 1.92
CA THR A 123 14.09 -6.46 1.31
C THR A 123 13.55 -6.81 -0.08
N GLY A 124 12.51 -6.14 -0.56
CA GLY A 124 11.79 -6.51 -1.78
C GLY A 124 10.74 -7.61 -1.59
N THR A 125 10.59 -8.14 -0.36
CA THR A 125 9.60 -9.19 -0.05
C THR A 125 8.20 -8.60 0.04
N ALA A 126 7.22 -9.22 -0.62
CA ALA A 126 5.81 -8.86 -0.44
C ALA A 126 5.39 -9.04 1.03
N ILE A 127 4.81 -8.01 1.64
CA ILE A 127 4.44 -8.05 3.07
C ILE A 127 3.34 -9.11 3.32
N SER A 128 2.50 -9.36 2.32
CA SER A 128 1.46 -10.39 2.35
C SER A 128 2.01 -11.82 2.40
N ALA A 129 3.27 -12.03 2.05
CA ALA A 129 3.97 -13.30 2.21
C ALA A 129 4.61 -13.46 3.60
N LEU A 130 4.57 -12.42 4.46
CA LEU A 130 5.06 -12.44 5.83
C LEU A 130 3.94 -12.74 6.82
N SER A 131 4.30 -13.10 8.05
CA SER A 131 3.34 -13.37 9.13
C SER A 131 3.69 -12.64 10.43
N GLY A 132 2.69 -12.56 11.33
CA GLY A 132 2.85 -12.06 12.69
C GLY A 132 3.50 -10.68 12.82
N ALA A 133 4.50 -10.59 13.70
CA ALA A 133 5.22 -9.35 14.00
C ALA A 133 6.01 -8.83 12.79
N ALA A 134 6.55 -9.71 11.94
CA ALA A 134 7.30 -9.31 10.75
C ALA A 134 6.39 -8.55 9.76
N ALA A 135 5.21 -9.11 9.46
CA ALA A 135 4.23 -8.45 8.59
C ALA A 135 3.75 -7.12 9.17
N THR A 136 3.46 -7.06 10.48
CA THR A 136 3.00 -5.84 11.14
C THR A 136 4.05 -4.74 11.12
N ASN A 137 5.31 -5.09 11.46
CA ASN A 137 6.42 -4.14 11.46
C ASN A 137 6.76 -3.66 10.05
N ALA A 138 6.74 -4.56 9.06
CA ALA A 138 6.94 -4.19 7.67
C ALA A 138 5.82 -3.28 7.15
N ALA A 139 4.57 -3.54 7.51
CA ALA A 139 3.43 -2.70 7.12
C ALA A 139 3.52 -1.29 7.76
N LEU A 140 3.86 -1.20 9.04
CA LEU A 140 4.09 0.09 9.71
C LEU A 140 5.26 0.84 9.07
N ALA A 141 6.35 0.14 8.80
CA ALA A 141 7.49 0.71 8.10
C ALA A 141 7.09 1.22 6.71
N TRP A 142 6.35 0.44 5.93
CA TRP A 142 5.84 0.82 4.61
C TRP A 142 4.96 2.08 4.69
N LEU A 143 4.04 2.15 5.66
CA LEU A 143 3.20 3.33 5.90
C LEU A 143 4.01 4.56 6.31
N GLY A 144 5.09 4.36 7.07
CA GLY A 144 6.01 5.41 7.48
C GLY A 144 7.10 5.75 6.46
N GLY A 145 7.08 5.14 5.27
CA GLY A 145 8.04 5.45 4.20
C GLY A 145 9.34 4.63 4.21
N GLY A 146 9.42 3.53 4.96
CA GLY A 146 10.47 2.53 4.85
C GLY A 146 10.90 1.92 6.17
N ALA A 147 11.55 0.76 6.13
CA ALA A 147 12.12 0.12 7.32
C ALA A 147 13.47 0.77 7.63
N LEU A 148 13.59 1.41 8.78
CA LEU A 148 14.88 1.93 9.23
C LEU A 148 15.73 0.73 9.66
N ALA A 149 16.61 0.27 8.76
CA ALA A 149 17.45 -0.94 8.89
C ALA A 149 18.43 -0.94 10.09
N ALA A 150 18.34 0.02 11.02
CA ALA A 150 19.08 -0.01 12.29
C ALA A 150 18.42 0.75 13.48
N GLY A 151 17.16 1.23 13.40
CA GLY A 151 16.65 2.11 14.48
C GLY A 151 15.15 2.42 14.57
N GLY A 152 14.26 1.68 13.90
CA GLY A 152 12.80 1.76 14.16
C GLY A 152 12.05 3.04 13.72
N GLY A 153 12.71 4.07 13.19
CA GLY A 153 12.09 5.36 12.83
C GLY A 153 10.90 5.26 11.88
N GLY A 154 10.95 4.40 10.87
CA GLY A 154 9.84 4.20 9.93
C GLY A 154 8.58 3.60 10.58
N MET A 155 8.71 2.73 11.58
CA MET A 155 7.54 2.22 12.31
C MET A 155 6.91 3.30 13.20
N ALA A 156 7.73 4.16 13.82
CA ALA A 156 7.25 5.30 14.59
C ALA A 156 6.49 6.28 13.69
N ALA A 157 7.03 6.56 12.50
CA ALA A 157 6.38 7.39 11.50
C ALA A 157 5.10 6.76 10.93
N GLY A 158 5.08 5.43 10.73
CA GLY A 158 3.88 4.69 10.36
C GLY A 158 2.78 4.84 11.41
N ASN A 159 3.12 4.70 12.69
CA ASN A 159 2.17 4.91 13.79
C ASN A 159 1.66 6.36 13.85
N ALA A 160 2.55 7.34 13.70
CA ALA A 160 2.18 8.75 13.61
C ALA A 160 1.24 9.01 12.42
N PHE A 161 1.51 8.41 11.27
CA PHE A 161 0.66 8.48 10.08
C PHE A 161 -0.71 7.83 10.30
N LEU A 162 -0.76 6.67 10.95
CA LEU A 162 -2.02 6.02 11.32
C LEU A 162 -2.82 6.88 12.31
N ALA A 163 -2.18 7.51 13.29
CA ALA A 163 -2.85 8.44 14.21
C ALA A 163 -3.45 9.66 13.48
N LEU A 164 -2.90 10.00 12.30
CA LEU A 164 -3.40 11.03 11.41
C LEU A 164 -4.48 10.56 10.44
N ALA A 165 -4.59 9.25 10.20
CA ALA A 165 -5.59 8.66 9.31
C ALA A 165 -6.99 8.91 9.90
N GLY A 166 -7.63 9.98 9.43
CA GLY A 166 -9.00 10.30 9.76
C GLY A 166 -10.01 9.36 9.09
N PRO A 167 -11.31 9.53 9.33
CA PRO A 167 -12.36 8.70 8.74
C PRO A 167 -12.40 8.74 7.20
N VAL A 168 -11.70 9.71 6.58
CA VAL A 168 -11.68 9.99 5.14
C VAL A 168 -10.51 9.30 4.40
N GLY A 169 -9.57 8.64 5.09
CA GLY A 169 -8.59 7.76 4.43
C GLY A 169 -7.14 8.14 4.57
N TRP A 170 -6.30 7.12 4.42
CA TRP A 170 -4.84 7.19 4.53
C TRP A 170 -4.20 8.10 3.47
N ALA A 171 -4.63 8.05 2.20
CA ALA A 171 -4.01 8.92 1.19
C ALA A 171 -4.49 10.37 1.21
N ILE A 172 -5.71 10.64 1.69
CA ILE A 172 -6.22 12.02 1.83
C ILE A 172 -5.76 12.63 3.15
N ALA A 173 -5.22 11.85 4.11
CA ALA A 173 -4.78 12.35 5.40
C ALA A 173 -3.81 13.55 5.26
N GLY A 174 -2.82 13.47 4.36
CA GLY A 174 -1.89 14.57 4.10
C GLY A 174 -2.56 15.84 3.57
N VAL A 175 -3.58 15.71 2.71
CA VAL A 175 -4.29 16.85 2.10
C VAL A 175 -5.31 17.45 3.08
N ALA A 176 -6.11 16.62 3.76
CA ALA A 176 -7.15 17.06 4.69
C ALA A 176 -6.57 17.78 5.91
N ILE A 177 -5.41 17.35 6.41
CA ILE A 177 -4.73 18.01 7.52
C ILE A 177 -4.31 19.43 7.13
N VAL A 178 -3.86 19.67 5.89
CA VAL A 178 -3.37 21.00 5.51
C VAL A 178 -4.49 21.97 5.15
N VAL A 179 -5.66 21.50 4.68
CA VAL A 179 -6.81 22.39 4.45
C VAL A 179 -7.27 23.08 5.75
N SER A 180 -7.14 22.41 6.90
CA SER A 180 -7.40 23.06 8.20
C SER A 180 -6.40 24.18 8.53
N GLY A 181 -5.17 24.10 8.02
CA GLY A 181 -4.14 25.14 8.12
C GLY A 181 -4.29 26.27 7.09
N LEU A 182 -4.95 26.01 5.95
CA LEU A 182 -5.28 27.02 4.93
C LEU A 182 -6.15 28.15 5.52
N LEU A 183 -7.01 27.82 6.50
CA LEU A 183 -7.83 28.79 7.23
C LEU A 183 -7.02 29.78 8.09
N LEU A 184 -5.74 29.51 8.35
CA LEU A 184 -4.87 30.39 9.14
C LEU A 184 -4.30 31.55 8.31
N TRP A 185 -4.41 31.50 6.98
CA TRP A 185 -3.86 32.54 6.10
C TRP A 185 -4.87 33.66 5.85
N LYS A 186 -4.42 34.91 6.01
CA LYS A 186 -5.26 36.11 5.80
C LYS A 186 -5.22 36.64 4.35
N GLY A 187 -4.21 36.30 3.55
CA GLY A 187 -4.01 36.80 2.19
C GLY A 187 -4.63 35.91 1.12
N LYS A 188 -5.50 36.47 0.25
CA LYS A 188 -6.21 35.71 -0.79
C LYS A 188 -5.28 35.07 -1.83
N SER A 189 -4.18 35.73 -2.18
CA SER A 189 -3.18 35.19 -3.12
C SER A 189 -2.48 33.95 -2.56
N ASP A 190 -2.05 33.99 -1.29
CA ASP A 190 -1.35 32.86 -0.66
C ASP A 190 -2.28 31.67 -0.41
N GLN A 191 -3.55 31.95 -0.06
CA GLN A 191 -4.60 30.92 -0.02
C GLN A 191 -4.79 30.24 -1.37
N ASN A 192 -4.93 31.01 -2.46
CA ASN A 192 -5.14 30.45 -3.80
C ASN A 192 -3.94 29.58 -4.23
N ARG A 193 -2.71 29.98 -3.93
CA ARG A 193 -1.51 29.18 -4.25
C ARG A 193 -1.49 27.84 -3.51
N LEU A 194 -1.80 27.85 -2.22
CA LEU A 194 -1.94 26.61 -1.45
C LEU A 194 -3.09 25.74 -1.99
N GLU A 195 -4.24 26.34 -2.31
CA GLU A 195 -5.36 25.62 -2.94
C GLU A 195 -4.94 24.95 -4.26
N ASP A 196 -4.15 25.63 -5.09
CA ASP A 196 -3.65 25.09 -6.36
C ASP A 196 -2.68 23.91 -6.13
N ILE A 197 -1.74 24.02 -5.19
CA ILE A 197 -0.82 22.91 -4.83
C ILE A 197 -1.62 21.68 -4.39
N PHE A 198 -2.57 21.83 -3.46
CA PHE A 198 -3.37 20.70 -2.98
C PHE A 198 -4.32 20.16 -4.04
N THR A 199 -4.79 21.01 -4.96
CA THR A 199 -5.58 20.58 -6.13
C THR A 199 -4.73 19.68 -7.02
N LEU A 200 -3.46 20.02 -7.27
CA LEU A 200 -2.54 19.20 -8.05
C LEU A 200 -2.25 17.85 -7.37
N ILE A 201 -2.04 17.86 -6.05
CA ILE A 201 -1.87 16.63 -5.25
C ILE A 201 -3.11 15.73 -5.40
N SER A 202 -4.31 16.24 -5.15
CA SER A 202 -5.55 15.45 -5.28
C SER A 202 -5.75 14.90 -6.69
N LYS A 203 -5.48 15.69 -7.74
CA LYS A 203 -5.57 15.22 -9.13
C LYS A 203 -4.56 14.13 -9.47
N ARG A 204 -3.33 14.23 -8.94
CA ARG A 204 -2.31 13.18 -9.08
C ARG A 204 -2.78 11.89 -8.41
N ASP A 205 -3.29 11.99 -7.18
CA ASP A 205 -3.72 10.82 -6.41
C ASP A 205 -4.91 10.11 -7.05
N VAL A 206 -5.87 10.87 -7.62
CA VAL A 206 -6.96 10.31 -8.44
C VAL A 206 -6.42 9.42 -9.56
N LYS A 207 -5.42 9.89 -10.31
CA LYS A 207 -4.81 9.09 -11.39
C LYS A 207 -4.12 7.84 -10.88
N SER A 208 -3.45 7.91 -9.73
CA SER A 208 -2.84 6.73 -9.09
C SER A 208 -3.89 5.68 -8.71
N TYR A 209 -5.06 6.13 -8.22
CA TYR A 209 -6.19 5.26 -7.91
C TYR A 209 -6.87 4.66 -9.13
N GLU A 210 -7.06 5.45 -10.18
CA GLU A 210 -7.57 4.95 -11.46
C GLU A 210 -6.66 3.86 -12.04
N LEU A 211 -5.34 4.05 -11.97
CA LEU A 211 -4.37 3.04 -12.36
C LEU A 211 -4.46 1.78 -11.47
N ALA A 212 -4.53 1.95 -10.15
CA ALA A 212 -4.70 0.84 -9.22
C ALA A 212 -5.98 0.02 -9.51
N ILE A 213 -7.07 0.68 -9.87
CA ILE A 213 -8.32 0.00 -10.27
C ILE A 213 -8.11 -0.84 -11.52
N VAL A 214 -7.38 -0.35 -12.51
CA VAL A 214 -7.06 -1.11 -13.73
C VAL A 214 -6.23 -2.35 -13.37
N GLU A 215 -5.14 -2.19 -12.62
CA GLU A 215 -4.29 -3.31 -12.18
C GLU A 215 -5.08 -4.36 -11.38
N ILE A 216 -5.97 -3.92 -10.47
CA ILE A 216 -6.82 -4.82 -9.70
C ILE A 216 -7.78 -5.60 -10.60
N ASN A 217 -8.42 -4.95 -11.57
CA ASN A 217 -9.34 -5.64 -12.49
C ASN A 217 -8.60 -6.66 -13.36
N GLU A 218 -7.43 -6.33 -13.88
CA GLU A 218 -6.59 -7.26 -14.65
C GLU A 218 -6.20 -8.48 -13.81
N ARG A 219 -5.81 -8.25 -12.55
CA ARG A 219 -5.52 -9.32 -11.61
C ARG A 219 -6.74 -10.19 -11.32
N ILE A 220 -7.92 -9.61 -11.13
CA ILE A 220 -9.18 -10.36 -10.94
C ILE A 220 -9.47 -11.27 -12.15
N ILE A 221 -9.32 -10.75 -13.37
CA ILE A 221 -9.50 -11.53 -14.60
C ILE A 221 -8.52 -12.71 -14.64
N ARG A 222 -7.26 -12.44 -14.35
CA ARG A 222 -6.21 -13.47 -14.34
C ARG A 222 -6.42 -14.52 -13.25
N ILE A 223 -6.87 -14.11 -12.06
CA ILE A 223 -7.25 -15.04 -10.99
C ILE A 223 -8.35 -15.99 -11.46
N LYS A 224 -9.41 -15.47 -12.09
CA LYS A 224 -10.52 -16.30 -12.59
C LYS A 224 -10.06 -17.34 -13.62
N ASP A 225 -9.20 -16.92 -14.55
CA ASP A 225 -8.61 -17.81 -15.57
C ASP A 225 -7.68 -18.87 -14.94
N GLU A 226 -6.76 -18.46 -14.07
CA GLU A 226 -5.84 -19.40 -13.42
C GLU A 226 -6.56 -20.35 -12.45
N SER A 227 -7.62 -19.92 -11.76
CA SER A 227 -8.48 -20.79 -10.95
C SER A 227 -9.13 -21.92 -11.76
N GLN A 228 -9.58 -21.65 -12.99
CA GLN A 228 -10.11 -22.70 -13.87
C GLN A 228 -9.02 -23.69 -14.28
N LYS A 229 -7.82 -23.19 -14.61
CA LYS A 229 -6.68 -24.03 -14.95
C LYS A 229 -6.23 -24.92 -13.79
N LEU A 230 -6.23 -24.40 -12.56
CA LEU A 230 -5.91 -25.16 -11.35
C LEU A 230 -6.94 -26.27 -11.08
N ASN A 231 -8.22 -26.02 -11.34
CA ASN A 231 -9.27 -27.04 -11.26
C ASN A 231 -9.01 -28.18 -12.25
N CYS A 232 -8.79 -27.86 -13.53
CA CYS A 232 -8.47 -28.86 -14.55
C CYS A 232 -7.18 -29.63 -14.21
N ALA A 233 -6.14 -28.95 -13.74
CA ALA A 233 -4.91 -29.56 -13.28
C ALA A 233 -5.14 -30.51 -12.09
N SER A 234 -6.02 -30.15 -11.17
CA SER A 234 -6.40 -30.98 -10.02
C SER A 234 -7.09 -32.26 -10.47
N GLU A 235 -8.08 -32.16 -11.37
CA GLU A 235 -8.77 -33.33 -11.93
C GLU A 235 -7.78 -34.25 -12.66
N ARG A 236 -6.96 -33.67 -13.54
CA ARG A 236 -5.99 -34.39 -14.35
C ARG A 236 -4.92 -35.10 -13.52
N THR A 237 -4.44 -34.45 -12.45
CA THR A 237 -3.43 -35.04 -11.55
C THR A 237 -3.93 -36.29 -10.84
N ARG A 238 -5.23 -36.38 -10.52
CA ARG A 238 -5.82 -37.57 -9.86
C ARG A 238 -5.71 -38.83 -10.71
N GLU A 239 -5.57 -38.69 -12.03
CA GLU A 239 -5.45 -39.81 -12.97
C GLU A 239 -4.03 -40.41 -13.03
N PHE A 240 -3.02 -39.76 -12.44
CA PHE A 240 -1.62 -40.17 -12.58
C PHE A 240 -1.19 -41.27 -11.60
N GLY A 241 -2.01 -41.55 -10.58
CA GLY A 241 -1.65 -42.45 -9.48
C GLY A 241 -0.81 -41.77 -8.38
N LEU A 242 -0.50 -42.53 -7.33
CA LEU A 242 0.09 -42.01 -6.08
C LEU A 242 1.58 -42.34 -5.91
N ASP A 243 2.25 -42.81 -6.96
CA ASP A 243 3.69 -43.09 -6.95
C ASP A 243 4.35 -42.46 -8.18
N TYR A 244 5.15 -41.42 -7.94
CA TYR A 244 5.81 -40.65 -8.99
C TYR A 244 6.71 -41.52 -9.89
N ASN A 245 7.36 -42.55 -9.32
CA ASN A 245 8.25 -43.43 -10.06
C ASN A 245 7.51 -44.36 -11.03
N LEU A 246 6.21 -44.54 -10.86
CA LEU A 246 5.36 -45.33 -11.74
C LEU A 246 4.68 -44.47 -12.83
N MET A 247 4.83 -43.15 -12.77
CA MET A 247 4.30 -42.24 -13.78
C MET A 247 5.15 -42.26 -15.05
N THR A 248 4.50 -42.09 -16.19
CA THR A 248 5.18 -41.86 -17.47
C THR A 248 5.96 -40.55 -17.45
N GLU A 249 6.99 -40.41 -18.30
CA GLU A 249 7.74 -39.16 -18.45
C GLU A 249 6.84 -37.97 -18.80
N ALA A 250 5.80 -38.20 -19.62
CA ALA A 250 4.80 -37.18 -19.95
C ALA A 250 4.03 -36.70 -18.72
N GLN A 251 3.56 -37.61 -17.88
CA GLN A 251 2.86 -37.27 -16.62
C GLN A 251 3.80 -36.52 -15.65
N GLN A 252 5.05 -36.95 -15.55
CA GLN A 252 6.06 -36.29 -14.71
C GLN A 252 6.38 -34.86 -15.18
N TYR A 253 6.42 -34.63 -16.51
CA TYR A 253 6.58 -33.30 -17.09
C TYR A 253 5.33 -32.44 -16.86
N GLU A 254 4.14 -33.03 -17.04
CA GLU A 254 2.85 -32.37 -16.82
C GLU A 254 2.71 -31.91 -15.35
N LEU A 255 3.08 -32.74 -14.37
CA LEU A 255 3.17 -32.34 -12.96
C LEU A 255 4.09 -31.14 -12.75
N GLY A 256 5.26 -31.12 -13.41
CA GLY A 256 6.17 -29.98 -13.35
C GLY A 256 5.53 -28.69 -13.87
N SER A 257 4.72 -28.79 -14.93
CA SER A 257 3.96 -27.64 -15.45
C SER A 257 2.91 -27.13 -14.46
N TYR A 258 2.29 -28.03 -13.69
CA TYR A 258 1.32 -27.66 -12.65
C TYR A 258 1.99 -26.99 -11.45
N VAL A 259 3.23 -27.36 -11.09
CA VAL A 259 4.01 -26.60 -10.09
C VAL A 259 4.26 -25.17 -10.57
N ASN A 260 4.59 -24.97 -11.85
CA ASN A 260 4.74 -23.63 -12.42
C ASN A 260 3.45 -22.82 -12.38
N LEU A 261 2.30 -23.45 -12.69
CA LEU A 261 0.98 -22.84 -12.55
C LEU A 261 0.69 -22.48 -11.09
N MET A 262 0.94 -23.38 -10.15
CA MET A 262 0.80 -23.12 -8.71
C MET A 262 1.67 -21.94 -8.28
N ASN A 263 2.89 -21.81 -8.82
CA ASN A 263 3.77 -20.69 -8.53
C ASN A 263 3.18 -19.37 -9.07
N SER A 264 2.82 -19.30 -10.36
CA SER A 264 2.25 -18.08 -10.95
C SER A 264 0.98 -17.64 -10.23
N SER A 265 0.10 -18.59 -9.92
CA SER A 265 -1.13 -18.36 -9.19
C SER A 265 -0.87 -17.91 -7.74
N THR A 266 0.13 -18.48 -7.07
CA THR A 266 0.53 -18.01 -5.73
C THR A 266 1.01 -16.56 -5.77
N GLN A 267 1.71 -16.12 -6.82
CA GLN A 267 2.10 -14.71 -6.98
C GLN A 267 0.88 -13.78 -7.13
N LEU A 268 -0.24 -14.26 -7.68
CA LEU A 268 -1.50 -13.50 -7.73
C LEU A 268 -2.15 -13.31 -6.36
N LEU A 269 -1.66 -13.94 -5.29
CA LEU A 269 -2.07 -13.64 -3.92
C LEU A 269 -1.23 -12.53 -3.30
N VAL A 270 0.07 -12.48 -3.62
CA VAL A 270 1.04 -11.66 -2.87
C VAL A 270 1.59 -10.45 -3.63
N ASN A 271 1.47 -10.41 -4.96
CA ASN A 271 2.04 -9.31 -5.74
C ASN A 271 1.48 -7.94 -5.29
N PRO A 272 2.32 -6.88 -5.30
CA PRO A 272 1.86 -5.53 -4.97
C PRO A 272 0.90 -4.99 -6.05
N ILE A 273 0.19 -3.91 -5.71
CA ILE A 273 -0.48 -3.05 -6.69
C ILE A 273 0.40 -1.80 -6.83
N THR A 274 0.98 -1.59 -8.00
CA THR A 274 1.96 -0.54 -8.28
C THR A 274 1.35 0.85 -8.14
N GLY A 275 0.08 1.02 -8.53
CA GLY A 275 -0.70 2.24 -8.30
C GLY A 275 -0.83 2.64 -6.83
N LEU A 276 -0.73 1.68 -5.90
CA LEU A 276 -0.82 1.92 -4.45
C LEU A 276 0.54 2.01 -3.75
N GLN A 277 1.66 1.73 -4.43
CA GLN A 277 2.98 1.84 -3.83
C GLN A 277 3.41 3.29 -3.61
N PRO A 278 4.16 3.57 -2.51
CA PRO A 278 4.86 4.83 -2.32
C PRO A 278 5.76 5.09 -3.53
N LYS A 279 5.93 6.38 -3.87
CA LYS A 279 6.77 6.79 -4.99
C LYS A 279 8.16 7.25 -4.55
N PHE A 280 8.36 7.37 -3.25
CA PHE A 280 9.62 7.74 -2.64
C PHE A 280 9.79 6.94 -1.33
N ASP A 281 10.94 6.34 -1.10
CA ASP A 281 11.20 5.59 0.12
C ASP A 281 12.49 6.04 0.83
N ILE A 282 12.83 5.34 1.93
CA ILE A 282 14.04 5.63 2.70
C ILE A 282 15.33 5.33 1.92
N GLY A 283 15.31 4.41 0.96
CA GLY A 283 16.43 4.13 0.07
C GLY A 283 16.73 5.35 -0.80
N ASP A 284 15.70 5.90 -1.44
CA ASP A 284 15.81 7.14 -2.22
C ASP A 284 16.38 8.30 -1.39
N LEU A 285 15.93 8.43 -0.13
CA LEU A 285 16.46 9.46 0.77
C LEU A 285 17.92 9.21 1.12
N LYS A 286 18.32 7.97 1.40
CA LYS A 286 19.70 7.61 1.73
C LYS A 286 20.64 7.91 0.57
N GLU A 287 20.23 7.61 -0.66
CA GLU A 287 20.99 7.98 -1.86
C GLU A 287 21.19 9.49 -1.96
N TYR A 288 20.13 10.27 -1.76
CA TYR A 288 20.23 11.73 -1.75
C TYR A 288 21.10 12.27 -0.61
N ILE A 289 20.99 11.71 0.60
CA ILE A 289 21.82 12.12 1.76
C ILE A 289 23.29 11.82 1.47
N ALA A 290 23.60 10.66 0.91
CA ALA A 290 24.96 10.30 0.51
C ALA A 290 25.51 11.26 -0.55
N PHE A 291 24.67 11.64 -1.53
CA PHE A 291 25.03 12.61 -2.57
C PHE A 291 25.24 14.04 -2.01
N SER A 292 24.32 14.52 -1.18
CA SER A 292 24.31 15.90 -0.65
C SER A 292 25.25 16.12 0.54
N LYS A 293 25.69 15.03 1.19
CA LYS A 293 26.45 15.05 2.46
C LYS A 293 25.72 15.76 3.60
N GLN A 294 24.39 15.88 3.50
CA GLN A 294 23.56 16.52 4.50
C GLN A 294 23.43 15.61 5.74
N LYS A 295 23.36 16.19 6.93
CA LYS A 295 23.05 15.44 8.16
C LYS A 295 21.58 15.60 8.49
N THR A 296 20.92 14.47 8.75
CA THR A 296 19.53 14.40 9.19
C THR A 296 19.40 13.34 10.27
N ASP A 297 18.47 13.53 11.20
CA ASP A 297 18.11 12.50 12.18
C ASP A 297 16.97 11.60 11.66
N ASP A 298 16.69 10.50 12.37
CA ASP A 298 15.69 9.51 11.95
C ASP A 298 14.26 10.06 11.88
N LYS A 299 13.94 11.03 12.75
CA LYS A 299 12.61 11.66 12.80
C LYS A 299 12.45 12.62 11.62
N GLN A 300 13.48 13.39 11.32
CA GLN A 300 13.56 14.23 10.12
C GLN A 300 13.49 13.37 8.85
N ASN A 301 14.21 12.25 8.80
CA ASN A 301 14.20 11.34 7.65
C ASN A 301 12.80 10.83 7.33
N SER A 302 12.08 10.36 8.34
CA SER A 302 10.73 9.84 8.16
C SER A 302 9.76 10.92 7.68
N LEU A 303 9.88 12.13 8.22
CA LEU A 303 9.09 13.28 7.78
C LEU A 303 9.44 13.72 6.35
N ILE A 304 10.72 13.70 5.99
CA ILE A 304 11.18 14.01 4.63
C ILE A 304 10.60 13.00 3.65
N VAL A 305 10.62 11.70 3.95
CA VAL A 305 10.01 10.68 3.07
C VAL A 305 8.50 10.90 2.91
N PHE A 306 7.78 11.19 4.01
CA PHE A 306 6.36 11.52 3.94
C PHE A 306 6.09 12.73 3.05
N LEU A 307 6.84 13.83 3.23
CA LEU A 307 6.70 15.04 2.43
C LEU A 307 7.09 14.81 0.97
N SER A 308 8.11 13.98 0.70
CA SER A 308 8.50 13.60 -0.65
C SER A 308 7.37 12.85 -1.37
N ASN A 309 6.71 11.89 -0.71
CA ASN A 309 5.53 11.23 -1.30
C ASN A 309 4.37 12.20 -1.51
N LEU A 310 4.09 13.07 -0.54
CA LEU A 310 3.04 14.08 -0.65
C LEU A 310 3.29 15.02 -1.84
N LEU A 311 4.54 15.41 -2.08
CA LEU A 311 4.95 16.38 -3.10
C LEU A 311 5.48 15.73 -4.39
N TYR A 312 5.40 14.40 -4.52
CA TYR A 312 5.88 13.68 -5.70
C TYR A 312 5.21 14.20 -6.99
N LYS A 313 6.00 14.55 -7.99
CA LYS A 313 5.61 15.21 -9.25
C LYS A 313 4.82 16.53 -9.09
N ILE A 314 4.95 17.20 -7.95
CA ILE A 314 4.43 18.56 -7.75
C ILE A 314 5.57 19.55 -7.94
N ASN A 315 5.43 20.46 -8.90
CA ASN A 315 6.41 21.52 -9.11
C ASN A 315 6.17 22.66 -8.11
N LEU A 316 7.21 23.05 -7.38
CA LEU A 316 7.15 24.07 -6.34
C LEU A 316 8.23 25.13 -6.59
N ASP A 317 7.82 26.40 -6.57
CA ASP A 317 8.77 27.51 -6.49
C ASP A 317 9.13 27.84 -5.03
N GLU A 318 10.02 28.82 -4.83
CA GLU A 318 10.47 29.25 -3.48
C GLU A 318 9.32 29.76 -2.60
N LYS A 319 8.34 30.45 -3.19
CA LYS A 319 7.19 30.96 -2.45
C LYS A 319 6.26 29.80 -2.06
N ASP A 320 6.05 28.81 -2.92
CA ASP A 320 5.28 27.61 -2.60
C ASP A 320 5.90 26.83 -1.44
N LYS A 321 7.22 26.59 -1.47
CA LYS A 321 7.94 25.96 -0.35
C LYS A 321 7.73 26.72 0.95
N THR A 322 7.84 28.05 0.90
CA THR A 322 7.66 28.94 2.07
C THR A 322 6.23 28.85 2.62
N LEU A 323 5.24 28.84 1.75
CA LEU A 323 3.83 28.73 2.12
C LEU A 323 3.52 27.36 2.73
N LEU A 324 4.02 26.27 2.15
CA LEU A 324 3.87 24.92 2.69
C LEU A 324 4.51 24.81 4.07
N TRP A 325 5.77 25.23 4.21
CA TRP A 325 6.46 25.23 5.50
C TRP A 325 5.68 25.97 6.58
N LYS A 326 5.24 27.21 6.30
CA LYS A 326 4.44 28.01 7.24
C LYS A 326 3.10 27.34 7.57
N SER A 327 2.46 26.68 6.61
CA SER A 327 1.20 25.98 6.80
C SER A 327 1.34 24.77 7.71
N PHE A 328 2.34 23.91 7.48
CA PHE A 328 2.63 22.77 8.34
C PHE A 328 3.11 23.21 9.73
N LYS A 329 4.04 24.17 9.81
CA LYS A 329 4.55 24.74 11.07
C LYS A 329 3.48 25.45 11.90
N GLY A 330 2.44 25.98 11.25
CA GLY A 330 1.28 26.60 11.90
C GLY A 330 0.25 25.60 12.41
N ASN A 331 0.28 24.36 11.93
CA ASN A 331 -0.74 23.36 12.22
C ASN A 331 -0.38 22.54 13.47
N LYS A 332 -0.97 22.91 14.61
CA LYS A 332 -0.75 22.22 15.89
C LYS A 332 -1.09 20.73 15.84
N LYS A 333 -2.17 20.34 15.15
CA LYS A 333 -2.61 18.94 15.04
C LYS A 333 -1.59 18.10 14.28
N PHE A 334 -1.09 18.63 13.16
CA PHE A 334 -0.02 18.00 12.40
C PHE A 334 1.26 17.86 13.22
N LEU A 335 1.71 18.94 13.87
CA LEU A 335 2.92 18.91 14.70
C LEU A 335 2.81 17.91 15.85
N SER A 336 1.66 17.88 16.54
CA SER A 336 1.44 16.92 17.64
C SER A 336 1.46 15.47 17.17
N SER A 337 0.93 15.18 15.98
CA SER A 337 0.86 13.80 15.49
C SER A 337 2.20 13.25 15.02
N ILE A 338 3.09 14.11 14.52
CA ILE A 338 4.48 13.73 14.22
C ILE A 338 5.39 13.92 15.45
N GLU A 339 4.80 14.23 16.61
CA GLU A 339 5.47 14.51 17.88
C GLU A 339 6.57 15.56 17.79
N MET A 340 6.47 16.51 16.85
CA MET A 340 7.53 17.47 16.56
C MET A 340 7.19 18.85 17.11
N PRO A 341 8.03 19.43 18.00
CA PRO A 341 7.89 20.80 18.42
C PRO A 341 7.95 21.77 17.24
N LYS A 342 7.17 22.86 17.30
CA LYS A 342 7.14 23.88 16.25
C LYS A 342 8.52 24.44 15.88
N LYS A 343 9.42 24.55 16.86
CA LYS A 343 10.80 25.02 16.65
C LYS A 343 11.62 24.07 15.77
N ASP A 344 11.39 22.77 15.91
CA ASP A 344 12.16 21.71 15.25
C ASP A 344 11.65 21.43 13.81
N PHE A 345 10.44 21.90 13.47
CA PHE A 345 9.97 21.93 12.08
C PHE A 345 10.59 23.13 11.32
N GLU A 346 11.82 22.92 10.86
CA GLU A 346 12.60 23.90 10.11
C GLU A 346 12.23 23.96 8.63
N PHE A 347 12.55 25.08 7.96
CA PHE A 347 12.31 25.25 6.52
C PHE A 347 13.12 24.25 5.69
N SER A 348 14.33 23.94 6.15
CA SER A 348 15.25 22.96 5.57
C SER A 348 14.59 21.60 5.30
N ILE A 349 13.59 21.19 6.09
CA ILE A 349 12.87 19.92 5.89
C ILE A 349 12.13 19.90 4.54
N ILE A 350 11.43 20.99 4.19
CA ILE A 350 10.71 21.12 2.92
C ILE A 350 11.70 21.21 1.76
N GLU A 351 12.84 21.89 1.96
CA GLU A 351 13.89 21.97 0.95
C GLU A 351 14.54 20.63 0.68
N THR A 352 14.88 19.89 1.72
CA THR A 352 15.47 18.55 1.64
C THR A 352 14.54 17.59 0.91
N ALA A 353 13.23 17.58 1.24
CA ALA A 353 12.25 16.75 0.52
C ALA A 353 12.18 17.10 -0.97
N ASN A 354 12.09 18.40 -1.31
CA ASN A 354 12.05 18.85 -2.69
C ASN A 354 13.35 18.52 -3.47
N ASN A 355 14.51 18.66 -2.84
CA ASN A 355 15.81 18.37 -3.45
C ASN A 355 16.02 16.86 -3.62
N ALA A 356 15.59 16.04 -2.66
CA ALA A 356 15.63 14.59 -2.76
C ALA A 356 14.71 14.09 -3.90
N LEU A 357 13.53 14.67 -4.07
CA LEU A 357 12.67 14.41 -5.22
C LEU A 357 13.35 14.76 -6.54
N LYS A 358 13.98 15.95 -6.63
CA LYS A 358 14.72 16.36 -7.84
C LYS A 358 15.88 15.40 -8.14
N HIS A 359 16.57 14.89 -7.12
CA HIS A 359 17.59 13.87 -7.26
C HIS A 359 17.00 12.59 -7.86
N LYS A 360 15.92 12.05 -7.26
CA LYS A 360 15.22 10.86 -7.75
C LYS A 360 14.79 11.02 -9.21
N TYR A 361 14.19 12.14 -9.60
CA TYR A 361 13.74 12.36 -10.98
C TYR A 361 14.88 12.39 -12.00
N ARG A 362 16.07 12.85 -11.60
CA ARG A 362 17.25 12.82 -12.46
C ARG A 362 17.72 11.39 -12.68
N SER A 363 17.79 10.59 -11.61
CA SER A 363 18.14 9.16 -11.71
C SER A 363 17.14 8.41 -12.60
N GLU A 364 15.83 8.58 -12.37
CA GLU A 364 14.78 7.94 -13.18
C GLU A 364 14.78 8.38 -14.66
N LYS A 365 15.40 9.53 -15.00
CA LYS A 365 15.51 9.97 -16.39
C LYS A 365 16.70 9.30 -17.08
N ILE A 366 17.81 9.14 -16.36
CA ILE A 366 19.01 8.45 -16.83
C ILE A 366 18.70 6.96 -17.09
N ASP A 367 17.88 6.31 -16.27
CA ASP A 367 17.53 4.88 -16.46
C ASP A 367 16.59 4.61 -17.65
N ARG A 368 16.06 5.67 -18.30
CA ARG A 368 15.15 5.58 -19.46
C ARG A 368 15.79 5.97 -20.79
N ASP A 369 17.01 6.50 -20.74
CA ASP A 369 17.84 6.87 -21.88
C ASP A 369 18.96 5.82 -22.05
#